data_AF-A0A7W0JL47-F1
#
_entry.id   AF-A0A7W0JL47-F1
#
_cell.length_a   1.000
_cell.length_b   1.000
_cell.length_c   1.000
_cell.angle_alpha   90.00
_cell.angle_beta   90.00
_cell.angle_gamma   90.00
#
_symmetry.space_group_name_H-M   'P 1'
#
loop_
_entity.id
_entity.type
_entity.pdbx_description
1 polymer ?
#
loop_
_entity_poly.entity_id
_entity_poly.type
_entity_poly.pdbx_seq_one_letter_code
_entity_poly.pdbx_strand_id
1 'polypeptide(L)'
;MATVWTLGCDAADPHRIAAFWATALGYVAEPGYDDPDGASIIDPDGVGPAIGFLRVPEGKTAKNKMHIDIRVAGEPPWDMAEREQLIRATAAELVTAGATTVREEFYGGHLGHVVMLDPEGNEFCVA
;
A
#
# COMPACT_ATOMS: atom_id res chain seq x y z
N MET A 1 -11.12 22.97 11.07
CA MET A 1 -10.90 21.53 10.84
C MET A 1 -9.82 21.38 9.77
N ALA A 2 -9.02 20.31 9.80
CA ALA A 2 -8.01 20.09 8.77
C ALA A 2 -8.66 19.82 7.43
N THR A 3 -8.13 20.41 6.35
CA THR A 3 -8.60 20.23 4.98
C THR A 3 -7.63 19.42 4.13
N VAL A 4 -6.38 19.31 4.56
CA VAL A 4 -5.30 18.51 3.95
C VAL A 4 -4.45 17.96 5.09
N TRP A 5 -4.02 16.71 4.97
CA TRP A 5 -3.15 16.04 5.94
C TRP A 5 -2.36 14.93 5.24
N THR A 6 -1.24 14.55 5.86
CA THR A 6 -0.29 13.56 5.31
C THR A 6 -0.10 12.44 6.32
N LEU A 7 -0.11 11.20 5.83
CA LEU A 7 0.34 10.04 6.59
C LEU A 7 1.86 9.90 6.45
N GLY A 8 2.58 10.01 7.57
CA GLY A 8 4.03 9.79 7.59
C GLY A 8 4.39 8.33 7.81
N CYS A 9 5.34 7.83 7.04
CA CYS A 9 5.90 6.49 7.13
C CYS A 9 7.43 6.57 7.19
N ASP A 10 8.03 5.79 8.07
CA ASP A 10 9.48 5.61 8.10
C ASP A 10 9.91 4.68 6.97
N ALA A 11 11.06 4.96 6.37
CA ALA A 11 11.58 4.20 5.23
C ALA A 11 13.10 4.06 5.29
N ALA A 12 13.63 2.94 4.79
CA ALA A 12 15.05 2.78 4.53
C ALA A 12 15.45 3.40 3.18
N ASP A 13 14.59 3.31 2.17
CA ASP A 13 14.72 3.92 0.85
C ASP A 13 13.40 4.61 0.46
N PRO A 14 13.23 5.90 0.83
CA PRO A 14 12.00 6.65 0.61
C PRO A 14 11.50 6.63 -0.84
N HIS A 15 12.40 6.75 -1.82
CA HIS A 15 12.01 6.81 -3.23
C HIS A 15 11.55 5.45 -3.75
N ARG A 16 12.24 4.36 -3.35
CA ARG A 16 11.84 3.00 -3.75
C ARG A 16 10.47 2.64 -3.18
N ILE A 17 10.24 2.92 -1.90
CA ILE A 17 8.98 2.58 -1.24
C ILE A 17 7.84 3.47 -1.74
N ALA A 18 8.10 4.76 -2.02
CA ALA A 18 7.14 5.65 -2.64
C ALA A 18 6.73 5.20 -4.05
N ALA A 19 7.68 4.74 -4.88
CA ALA A 19 7.37 4.24 -6.22
C ALA A 19 6.48 2.98 -6.19
N PHE A 20 6.73 2.10 -5.22
CA PHE A 20 5.88 0.94 -4.99
C PHE A 20 4.46 1.36 -4.59
N TRP A 21 4.31 2.21 -3.58
CA TRP A 21 3.00 2.63 -3.10
C TRP A 21 2.24 3.51 -4.10
N ALA A 22 2.94 4.31 -4.90
CA ALA A 22 2.37 5.02 -6.04
C ALA A 22 1.69 4.04 -7.01
N THR A 23 2.40 2.98 -7.39
CA THR A 23 1.86 1.94 -8.26
C THR A 23 0.68 1.21 -7.61
N ALA A 24 0.83 0.84 -6.33
CA ALA A 24 -0.17 0.04 -5.62
C ALA A 24 -1.50 0.78 -5.38
N LEU A 25 -1.46 2.10 -5.21
CA LEU A 25 -2.63 2.93 -4.93
C LEU A 25 -3.14 3.70 -6.15
N GLY A 26 -2.44 3.63 -7.29
CA GLY A 26 -2.71 4.51 -8.44
C GLY A 26 -2.37 5.99 -8.15
N TYR A 27 -1.50 6.23 -7.19
CA TYR A 27 -1.04 7.56 -6.78
C TYR A 27 0.11 8.04 -7.67
N VAL A 28 0.44 9.32 -7.56
CA VAL A 28 1.56 9.95 -8.27
C VAL A 28 2.53 10.59 -7.27
N ALA A 29 3.80 10.77 -7.67
CA ALA A 29 4.74 11.57 -6.88
C ALA A 29 4.21 13.00 -6.67
N GLU A 30 4.36 13.52 -5.46
CA GLU A 30 3.92 14.88 -5.12
C GLU A 30 4.72 15.92 -5.91
N PRO A 31 4.06 16.76 -6.73
CA PRO A 31 4.77 17.75 -7.54
C PRO A 31 5.54 18.75 -6.67
N GLY A 32 6.84 18.90 -6.96
CA GLY A 32 7.71 19.85 -6.25
C GLY A 32 8.26 19.34 -4.92
N TYR A 33 7.98 18.08 -4.55
CA TYR A 33 8.64 17.42 -3.43
C TYR A 33 10.00 16.87 -3.88
N ASP A 34 11.08 17.57 -3.52
CA ASP A 34 12.46 17.26 -3.89
C ASP A 34 13.34 17.21 -2.63
N ASP A 35 13.23 16.13 -1.87
CA ASP A 35 14.03 15.85 -0.67
C ASP A 35 14.85 14.58 -0.92
N PRO A 36 16.19 14.60 -0.78
CA PRO A 36 17.02 13.39 -0.97
C PRO A 36 16.81 12.31 0.10
N ASP A 37 16.27 12.69 1.26
CA ASP A 37 15.98 11.83 2.41
C ASP A 37 14.48 11.62 2.61
N GLY A 38 13.65 12.01 1.65
CA GLY A 38 12.21 11.85 1.70
C GLY A 38 11.57 11.62 0.33
N ALA A 39 10.36 11.09 0.33
CA ALA A 39 9.53 11.05 -0.85
C ALA A 39 8.07 11.23 -0.44
N SER A 40 7.25 11.78 -1.32
CA SER A 40 5.82 11.94 -1.07
C SER A 40 5.01 11.56 -2.30
N ILE A 41 3.87 10.92 -2.06
CA ILE A 41 2.89 10.55 -3.09
C ILE A 41 1.51 11.10 -2.73
N ILE A 42 0.76 11.48 -3.76
CA ILE A 42 -0.58 12.04 -3.64
C ILE A 42 -1.58 11.28 -4.51
N ASP A 43 -2.83 11.26 -4.07
CA ASP A 43 -3.95 10.88 -4.92
C ASP A 43 -4.11 11.96 -6.01
N PRO A 44 -4.00 11.61 -7.31
CA PRO A 44 -4.17 12.57 -8.39
C PRO A 44 -5.57 13.20 -8.43
N ASP A 45 -6.59 12.52 -7.90
CA ASP A 45 -7.97 13.02 -7.81
C ASP A 45 -8.23 13.79 -6.50
N GLY A 46 -7.27 13.80 -5.58
CA GLY A 46 -7.34 14.52 -4.31
C GLY A 46 -8.38 13.98 -3.33
N VAL A 47 -8.81 12.72 -3.50
CA VAL A 47 -9.80 12.08 -2.61
C VAL A 47 -9.12 11.53 -1.37
N GLY A 48 -8.02 10.80 -1.56
CA GLY A 48 -7.22 10.20 -0.50
C GLY A 48 -6.15 11.16 0.07
N PRO A 49 -5.59 10.82 1.25
CA PRO A 49 -4.51 11.60 1.86
C PRO A 49 -3.19 11.43 1.10
N ALA A 50 -2.28 12.39 1.25
CA ALA A 50 -0.89 12.21 0.86
C ALA A 50 -0.19 11.19 1.78
N ILE A 51 0.82 10.49 1.26
CA ILE A 51 1.68 9.60 2.05
C ILE A 51 3.12 10.05 1.86
N GLY A 52 3.76 10.44 2.97
CA GLY A 52 5.16 10.84 3.01
C GLY A 52 6.02 9.72 3.59
N PHE A 53 7.14 9.45 2.96
CA PHE A 53 8.15 8.47 3.36
C PHE A 53 9.41 9.21 3.77
N LEU A 54 9.91 8.98 4.98
CA LEU A 54 11.08 9.67 5.53
C LEU A 54 12.17 8.68 5.87
N ARG A 55 13.41 9.00 5.48
CA ARG A 55 14.56 8.16 5.79
C ARG A 55 14.79 8.11 7.30
N VAL A 56 14.85 6.91 7.85
CA VAL A 56 15.31 6.68 9.22
C VAL A 56 16.53 5.75 9.24
N PRO A 57 17.48 5.93 10.17
CA PRO A 57 18.65 5.08 10.27
C PRO A 57 18.34 3.70 10.90
N GLU A 58 17.24 3.58 11.65
CA GLU A 58 16.85 2.34 12.31
C GLU A 58 16.19 1.35 11.34
N GLY A 59 16.61 0.09 11.42
CA GLY A 59 15.89 -0.99 10.76
C GLY A 59 14.61 -1.37 11.50
N LYS A 60 13.68 -2.02 10.79
CA LYS A 60 12.44 -2.57 11.37
C LYS A 60 12.76 -3.59 12.48
N THR A 61 12.25 -3.34 13.68
CA THR A 61 12.47 -4.21 14.86
C THR A 61 11.23 -5.01 15.28
N ALA A 62 10.04 -4.62 14.80
CA ALA A 62 8.77 -5.26 15.10
C ALA A 62 7.77 -5.10 13.93
N LYS A 63 6.60 -5.73 14.05
CA LYS A 63 5.48 -5.50 13.13
C LYS A 63 5.03 -4.04 13.18
N ASN A 64 4.68 -3.46 12.03
CA ASN A 64 4.09 -2.13 11.99
C ASN A 64 2.72 -2.15 12.66
N LYS A 65 2.47 -1.18 13.54
CA LYS A 65 1.17 -1.05 14.23
C LYS A 65 0.07 -0.49 13.33
N MET A 66 0.45 0.04 12.17
CA MET A 66 -0.42 0.57 11.13
C MET A 66 -0.04 -0.07 9.79
N HIS A 67 -1.03 -0.39 8.97
CA HIS A 67 -0.85 -0.81 7.58
C HIS A 67 -2.04 -0.35 6.73
N ILE A 68 -1.87 -0.48 5.42
CA ILE A 68 -2.87 -0.15 4.41
C ILE A 68 -3.55 -1.44 3.94
N ASP A 69 -4.86 -1.38 3.75
CA ASP A 69 -5.65 -2.43 3.09
C ASP A 69 -6.12 -1.89 1.73
N ILE A 70 -5.67 -2.52 0.64
CA ILE A 70 -6.06 -2.18 -0.73
C ILE A 70 -7.33 -2.95 -1.07
N ARG A 71 -8.44 -2.24 -1.27
CA ARG A 71 -9.74 -2.84 -1.63
C ARG A 71 -9.95 -2.80 -3.14
N VAL A 72 -9.87 -3.96 -3.79
CA VAL A 72 -9.89 -4.06 -5.26
C VAL A 72 -11.26 -4.35 -5.85
N ALA A 73 -12.19 -4.85 -5.04
CA ALA A 73 -13.57 -5.15 -5.45
C ALA A 73 -14.59 -4.05 -5.13
N GLY A 74 -14.12 -2.88 -4.67
CA GLY A 74 -14.98 -1.76 -4.29
C GLY A 74 -15.89 -2.05 -3.09
N GLU A 75 -17.01 -1.34 -3.00
CA GLU A 75 -17.99 -1.47 -1.92
C GLU A 75 -19.00 -2.61 -2.19
N PRO A 76 -19.50 -3.29 -1.14
CA PRO A 76 -20.47 -4.37 -1.30
C PRO A 76 -21.84 -3.89 -1.86
N PRO A 77 -22.67 -4.82 -2.38
CA PRO A 77 -22.49 -6.27 -2.41
C PRO A 77 -21.50 -6.73 -3.49
N TRP A 78 -20.78 -7.82 -3.21
CA TRP A 78 -19.78 -8.38 -4.12
C TRP A 78 -20.26 -9.68 -4.79
N ASP A 79 -19.85 -9.90 -6.03
CA ASP A 79 -19.68 -11.25 -6.55
C ASP A 79 -18.41 -11.84 -5.94
N MET A 80 -18.55 -12.93 -5.18
CA MET A 80 -17.43 -13.51 -4.43
C MET A 80 -16.38 -14.16 -5.32
N ALA A 81 -16.77 -14.66 -6.51
CA ALA A 81 -15.84 -15.27 -7.45
C ALA A 81 -15.03 -14.19 -8.18
N GLU A 82 -15.69 -13.12 -8.61
CA GLU A 82 -15.03 -11.96 -9.22
C GLU A 82 -14.08 -11.29 -8.22
N ARG A 83 -14.54 -11.07 -6.98
CA ARG A 83 -13.71 -10.49 -5.92
C ARG A 83 -12.46 -11.32 -5.65
N GLU A 84 -12.58 -12.64 -5.57
CA GLU A 84 -11.41 -13.52 -5.39
C GLU A 84 -10.42 -13.39 -6.57
N GLN A 85 -10.93 -13.35 -7.81
CA GLN A 85 -10.10 -13.16 -9.00
C GLN A 85 -9.35 -11.82 -8.96
N LEU A 86 -10.03 -10.72 -8.62
CA LEU A 86 -9.42 -9.39 -8.51
C LEU A 86 -8.32 -9.37 -7.44
N ILE A 87 -8.58 -9.93 -6.24
CA ILE A 87 -7.59 -9.98 -5.16
C ILE A 87 -6.32 -10.71 -5.62
N ARG A 88 -6.48 -11.89 -6.25
CA ARG A 88 -5.33 -12.68 -6.73
C ARG A 88 -4.58 -11.99 -7.86
N ALA A 89 -5.30 -11.35 -8.79
CA ALA A 89 -4.71 -10.62 -9.90
C ALA A 89 -3.87 -9.44 -9.40
N THR A 90 -4.43 -8.58 -8.54
CA THR A 90 -3.71 -7.46 -7.96
C THR A 90 -2.52 -7.91 -7.11
N ALA A 91 -2.68 -8.97 -6.31
CA ALA A 91 -1.54 -9.52 -5.56
C ALA A 91 -0.39 -9.95 -6.48
N ALA A 92 -0.68 -10.59 -7.61
CA ALA A 92 0.34 -10.99 -8.59
C ALA A 92 1.02 -9.80 -9.29
N GLU A 93 0.26 -8.75 -9.60
CA GLU A 93 0.80 -7.48 -10.13
C GLU A 93 1.74 -6.82 -9.12
N LEU A 94 1.34 -6.76 -7.85
CA LEU A 94 2.15 -6.18 -6.78
C LEU A 94 3.43 -6.99 -6.50
N VAL A 95 3.39 -8.32 -6.66
CA VAL A 95 4.62 -9.14 -6.63
C VAL A 95 5.58 -8.72 -7.74
N THR A 96 5.08 -8.45 -8.94
CA THR A 96 5.92 -7.93 -10.05
C THR A 96 6.50 -6.55 -9.72
N ALA A 97 5.78 -5.74 -8.94
CA ALA A 97 6.25 -4.44 -8.43
C ALA A 97 7.20 -4.54 -7.22
N GLY A 98 7.50 -5.74 -6.73
CA GLY A 98 8.47 -5.99 -5.65
C GLY A 98 7.89 -6.33 -4.29
N ALA A 99 6.57 -6.51 -4.18
CA ALA A 99 5.95 -7.07 -2.98
C ALA A 99 6.23 -8.57 -2.84
N THR A 100 5.97 -9.12 -1.64
CA THR A 100 6.03 -10.56 -1.37
C THR A 100 4.70 -11.03 -0.80
N THR A 101 4.11 -12.07 -1.39
CA THR A 101 2.93 -12.74 -0.82
C THR A 101 3.31 -13.52 0.45
N VAL A 102 2.57 -13.32 1.54
CA VAL A 102 2.78 -14.04 2.81
C VAL A 102 1.80 -15.20 2.93
N ARG A 103 0.49 -14.91 2.88
CA ARG A 103 -0.57 -15.91 3.02
C ARG A 103 -1.92 -15.36 2.58
N GLU A 104 -2.82 -16.28 2.26
CA GLU A 104 -4.24 -16.00 2.04
C GLU A 104 -5.03 -16.22 3.32
N GLU A 105 -5.98 -15.33 3.58
CA GLU A 105 -6.88 -15.39 4.74
C GLU A 105 -8.31 -15.61 4.25
N PHE A 106 -8.96 -16.66 4.74
CA PHE A 106 -10.29 -17.07 4.31
C PHE A 106 -11.33 -16.88 5.42
N TYR A 107 -12.50 -16.36 5.07
CA TYR A 107 -13.64 -16.22 5.98
C TYR A 107 -14.89 -16.81 5.34
N GLY A 108 -15.58 -17.71 6.06
CA GLY A 108 -16.79 -18.35 5.55
C GLY A 108 -16.60 -19.15 4.26
N GLY A 109 -15.37 -19.61 3.97
CA GLY A 109 -15.04 -20.35 2.75
C GLY A 109 -14.68 -19.48 1.54
N HIS A 110 -14.64 -18.15 1.70
CA HIS A 110 -14.25 -17.22 0.63
C HIS A 110 -12.93 -16.54 0.93
N LEU A 111 -12.16 -16.21 -0.10
CA LEU A 111 -10.94 -15.42 0.05
C LEU A 111 -11.29 -14.03 0.61
N GLY A 112 -10.83 -13.76 1.83
CA GLY A 112 -11.01 -12.49 2.51
C GLY A 112 -10.00 -11.46 2.02
N HIS A 113 -8.72 -11.78 2.14
CA HIS A 113 -7.62 -10.95 1.68
C HIS A 113 -6.34 -11.77 1.52
N VAL A 114 -5.36 -11.22 0.80
CA VAL A 114 -3.98 -11.71 0.77
C VAL A 114 -3.14 -10.78 1.62
N VAL A 115 -2.44 -11.33 2.62
CA VAL A 115 -1.43 -10.59 3.38
C VAL A 115 -0.14 -10.57 2.58
N MET A 116 0.42 -9.38 2.40
CA MET A 116 1.63 -9.14 1.63
C MET A 116 2.64 -8.31 2.43
N LEU A 117 3.89 -8.31 1.96
CA LEU A 117 4.94 -7.41 2.40
C LEU A 117 5.32 -6.47 1.26
N ASP A 118 5.48 -5.20 1.54
CA ASP A 118 6.06 -4.24 0.60
C ASP A 118 7.58 -4.50 0.41
N PRO A 119 8.26 -3.76 -0.49
CA PRO A 119 9.70 -3.95 -0.73
C PRO A 119 10.61 -3.76 0.49
N GLU A 120 10.14 -3.15 1.58
CA GLU A 120 10.88 -2.97 2.84
C GLU A 120 10.43 -3.94 3.95
N GLY A 121 9.50 -4.84 3.64
CA GLY A 121 9.01 -5.83 4.61
C GLY A 121 7.89 -5.32 5.51
N ASN A 122 7.23 -4.22 5.16
CA ASN A 122 6.06 -3.74 5.88
C ASN A 122 4.81 -4.51 5.44
N GLU A 123 4.01 -4.92 6.41
CA GLU A 123 2.80 -5.68 6.16
C GLU A 123 1.71 -4.80 5.54
N PHE A 124 0.97 -5.32 4.57
CA PHE A 124 -0.27 -4.74 4.02
C PHE A 124 -1.20 -5.84 3.50
N CYS A 125 -2.45 -5.51 3.15
CA CYS A 125 -3.41 -6.48 2.62
C CYS A 125 -3.97 -6.05 1.26
N VAL A 126 -4.31 -7.04 0.43
CA VAL A 126 -5.16 -6.88 -0.77
C VAL A 126 -6.48 -7.60 -0.52
N ALA A 127 -7.60 -6.88 -0.57
CA ALA A 127 -8.93 -7.31 -0.14
C ALA A 127 -10.04 -6.92 -1.13
#